data_AF-A0A958B4F7-F1
#
_entry.id   AF-A0A958B4F7-F1
#
_cell.length_a   1.000
_cell.length_b   1.000
_cell.length_c   1.000
_cell.angle_alpha   90.00
_cell.angle_beta   90.00
_cell.angle_gamma   90.00
#
_symmetry.space_group_name_H-M   'P 1'
#
loop_
_entity.id
_entity.type
_entity.pdbx_description
1 polymer ?
#
loop_
_entity_poly.entity_id
_entity_poly.type
_entity_poly.pdbx_seq_one_letter_code
_entity_poly.pdbx_strand_id
1 'polypeptide(L)' 'SVGYGASFGGLAALLAMLNSCATGVAVVNIDNGYGAGHLAAVINDQSQQAEPPAGERNE' A
#
# COMPACT_ATOMS: atom_id res chain seq x y z
N SER A 1 27.48 -2.79 0.67
CA SER A 1 26.81 -3.47 1.78
C SER A 1 25.52 -4.07 1.30
N VAL A 2 25.25 -5.34 1.60
CA VAL A 2 23.95 -5.97 1.33
C VAL A 2 22.88 -5.58 2.36
N GLY A 3 23.25 -5.03 3.53
CA GLY A 3 22.30 -4.45 4.49
C GLY A 3 21.48 -5.50 5.26
N TYR A 4 21.11 -5.17 6.51
CA TYR A 4 20.35 -6.06 7.42
C TYR A 4 18.97 -6.49 6.86
N GLY A 5 18.50 -5.83 5.80
CA GLY A 5 17.25 -6.15 5.11
C GLY A 5 17.37 -7.08 3.90
N ALA A 6 18.53 -7.26 3.26
CA ALA A 6 18.64 -8.06 2.02
C ALA A 6 19.05 -9.52 2.24
N SER A 7 19.54 -9.86 3.44
CA SER A 7 19.76 -11.25 3.82
C SER A 7 18.44 -12.04 3.76
N PHE A 8 18.51 -13.31 3.30
CA PHE A 8 17.33 -14.16 3.09
C PHE A 8 16.26 -13.54 2.17
N GLY A 9 16.68 -12.79 1.14
CA GLY A 9 15.78 -12.32 0.08
C GLY A 9 14.74 -11.29 0.54
N GLY A 10 15.07 -10.44 1.53
CA GLY A 10 14.17 -9.37 1.94
C GLY A 10 13.25 -9.70 3.12
N LEU A 11 13.34 -10.90 3.71
CA LEU A 11 12.39 -11.36 4.73
C LEU A 11 12.34 -10.46 5.96
N ALA A 12 13.49 -9.98 6.43
CA ALA A 12 13.57 -9.05 7.55
C ALA A 12 12.83 -7.73 7.24
N ALA A 13 12.96 -7.21 6.01
CA ALA A 13 12.26 -6.01 5.58
C ALA A 13 10.75 -6.23 5.46
N LEU A 14 10.32 -7.36 4.90
CA LEU A 14 8.90 -7.71 4.78
C LEU A 14 8.24 -7.81 6.15
N LEU A 15 8.85 -8.53 7.09
CA LEU A 15 8.34 -8.70 8.45
C LEU A 15 8.33 -7.38 9.23
N ALA A 16 9.36 -6.55 9.07
CA ALA A 16 9.39 -5.22 9.70
C ALA A 16 8.22 -4.35 9.22
N MET A 17 7.95 -4.33 7.91
CA MET A 17 6.85 -3.54 7.34
C MET A 17 5.48 -4.07 7.77
N LEU A 18 5.27 -5.39 7.75
CA LEU A 18 4.00 -6.00 8.20
C LEU A 18 3.75 -5.77 9.69
N ASN A 19 4.80 -5.75 10.51
CA ASN A 19 4.67 -5.57 11.95
C ASN A 19 4.73 -4.09 12.41
N SER A 20 4.75 -3.14 11.48
CA SER A 20 4.91 -1.70 11.80
C SER A 20 3.66 -1.05 12.38
N CYS A 21 2.48 -1.67 12.23
CA CYS A 21 1.17 -1.14 12.64
C CYS A 21 0.87 0.29 12.11
N ALA A 22 1.50 0.71 11.01
CA ALA A 22 1.27 2.02 10.43
C ALA A 22 -0.06 2.06 9.67
N THR A 23 -0.96 2.95 10.07
CA THR A 23 -2.25 3.16 9.39
C THR A 23 -2.04 3.63 7.95
N GLY A 24 -2.82 3.07 7.02
CA GLY A 24 -2.79 3.47 5.61
C GLY A 24 -1.61 2.90 4.82
N VAL A 25 -0.81 2.00 5.42
CA VAL A 25 0.25 1.30 4.71
C VAL A 25 -0.26 -0.06 4.22
N ALA A 26 -0.13 -0.32 2.92
CA ALA A 26 -0.32 -1.63 2.33
C ALA A 26 1.04 -2.24 1.97
N VAL A 27 1.26 -3.49 2.34
CA VAL A 27 2.51 -4.21 2.11
C VAL A 27 2.25 -5.37 1.13
N VAL A 28 3.12 -5.52 0.13
CA VAL A 28 3.11 -6.65 -0.80
C VAL A 28 4.42 -7.44 -0.68
N ASN A 29 4.44 -8.65 -1.25
CA ASN A 29 5.65 -9.48 -1.32
C ASN A 29 6.81 -8.74 -2.02
N ILE A 30 8.04 -9.13 -1.70
CA ILE A 30 9.25 -8.66 -2.38
C ILE A 30 9.11 -8.94 -3.89
N ASP A 31 9.49 -7.96 -4.69
CA ASP A 31 9.38 -7.94 -6.16
C ASP A 31 7.96 -8.07 -6.74
N ASN A 32 6.90 -8.00 -5.92
CA ASN A 32 5.51 -7.99 -6.39
C ASN A 32 5.04 -6.57 -6.80
N GLY A 33 5.73 -5.99 -7.78
CA GLY A 33 5.41 -4.65 -8.30
C GLY A 33 4.04 -4.56 -8.96
N TYR A 34 3.60 -5.63 -9.63
CA TYR A 34 2.27 -5.69 -10.24
C TYR A 34 1.16 -5.61 -9.18
N GLY A 35 1.26 -6.41 -8.11
CA GLY A 35 0.30 -6.37 -7.00
C GLY A 35 0.26 -5.01 -6.31
N ALA A 36 1.41 -4.35 -6.17
CA ALA A 36 1.47 -2.98 -5.66
C ALA A 36 0.71 -1.99 -6.55
N GLY A 37 0.92 -2.05 -7.86
CA GLY A 37 0.24 -1.16 -8.82
C GLY A 37 -1.26 -1.39 -8.88
N HIS A 38 -1.69 -2.66 -8.90
CA HIS A 38 -3.11 -3.01 -8.87
C HIS A 38 -3.79 -2.52 -7.58
N LEU A 39 -3.16 -2.75 -6.42
CA LEU A 39 -3.67 -2.30 -5.13
C LEU A 39 -3.76 -0.77 -5.07
N ALA A 40 -2.77 -0.05 -5.60
CA ALA A 40 -2.82 1.41 -5.69
C ALA A 40 -4.00 1.90 -6.54
N ALA A 41 -4.28 1.25 -7.67
CA ALA A 41 -5.41 1.58 -8.53
C ALA A 41 -6.76 1.36 -7.81
N VAL A 42 -6.90 0.25 -7.06
CA VAL A 42 -8.10 -0.02 -6.26
C VAL A 42 -8.29 1.04 -5.17
N ILE A 43 -7.23 1.44 -4.46
CA ILE A 43 -7.31 2.51 -3.46
C ILE A 43 -7.73 3.83 -4.09
N ASN A 44 -7.16 4.17 -5.25
CA ASN A 44 -7.52 5.38 -5.97
C ASN A 44 -9.01 5.38 -6.36
N ASP A 45 -9.51 4.26 -6.88
CA ASP A 45 -10.93 4.11 -7.26
C ASP A 45 -11.88 4.26 -6.05
N GLN A 46 -11.57 3.60 -4.93
CA GLN A 46 -12.33 3.76 -3.68
C GLN A 46 -12.32 5.21 -3.17
N SER A 47 -11.23 5.94 -3.37
CA SER A 47 -11.12 7.35 -2.98
C SER A 47 -11.99 8.26 -3.85
N GLN A 48 -12.22 7.89 -5.12
CA GLN A 48 -13.11 8.62 -6.02
C GLN A 48 -14.58 8.35 -5.73
N GLN A 49 -14.94 7.14 -5.30
CA GLN A 49 -16.31 6.80 -4.90
C GLN A 49 -16.73 7.45 -3.57
N ALA A 50 -15.77 7.88 -2.75
CA ALA A 50 -16.03 8.58 -1.50
C ALA A 50 -16.42 10.06 -1.71
N GLU A 51 -16.30 10.60 -2.94
CA GLU A 51 -16.78 11.95 -3.23
C GLU A 51 -18.31 11.94 -3.38
N PRO A 52 -19.06 12.72 -2.58
CA PRO A 52 -20.51 12.82 -2.74
C PRO A 52 -20.85 13.34 -4.14
N PRO A 53 -21.97 12.90 -4.74
CA PRO A 53 -22.37 13.32 -6.07
C PRO A 53 -22.37 14.85 -6.18
N ALA A 54 -21.80 15.37 -7.27
CA ALA A 54 -21.72 16.79 -7.58
C ALA A 54 -23.14 17.38 -7.74
N GLY A 55 -23.76 17.73 -6.62
CA GLY A 55 -25.15 18.17 -6.52
C GLY A 55 -25.65 18.27 -5.08
N GLU A 56 -24.97 17.66 -4.12
CA GLU A 56 -25.37 17.68 -2.69
C GLU A 56 -24.48 18.60 -1.82
N ARG A 57 -23.66 19.44 -2.46
CA ARG A 57 -22.92 20.51 -1.76
C ARG A 57 -23.91 21.64 -1.46
N ASN A 58 -24.50 21.58 -0.27
CA ASN A 58 -25.49 22.54 0.24
C ASN A 58 -25.07 23.99 -0.03
N GLU A 59 -25.98 24.74 -0.65
CA GLU A 59 -25.99 26.21 -0.71
C GLU A 59 -26.17 26.82 0.68
#